data_AF-A0AAD4I9P0-F1
#
_entry.id   AF-A0AAD4I9P0-F1
#
_cell.length_a   1.000
_cell.length_b   1.000
_cell.length_c   1.000
_cell.angle_alpha   90.00
_cell.angle_beta   90.00
_cell.angle_gamma   90.00
#
_symmetry.space_group_name_H-M   'P 1'
#
loop_
_entity.id
_entity.type
_entity.pdbx_description
1 polymer ?
#
loop_
_entity_poly.entity_id
_entity_poly.type
_entity_poly.pdbx_seq_one_letter_code
_entity_poly.pdbx_strand_id
1 'polypeptide(L)'
;MANSDYQDLWPDPDAPDFNQHTLPEGVSEDEVRSTREKYRRMFHPDVPSQEGLSRRNLPQLLPYADAPKLEGYLGKGPYLTVVGHDWDTFAEQSYTGSMKTPKVLTMTYANPAWRRYNEGLCQITDEGKAIGPITAVRCGHFIQQDDPRFVSDEMVSLLDRVVNRVQQVSQRD
;
A
#
# COMPACT_ATOMS: atom_id res chain seq x y z
N MET A 1 0.23 -4.53 0.91
CA MET A 1 -0.14 -4.74 -0.50
C MET A 1 -0.94 -6.03 -0.58
N ALA A 2 -2.07 -6.05 -1.26
CA ALA A 2 -2.99 -7.19 -1.15
C ALA A 2 -2.41 -8.49 -1.74
N ASN A 3 -1.53 -8.38 -2.73
CA ASN A 3 -1.04 -9.45 -3.59
C ASN A 3 0.34 -9.99 -3.24
N SER A 4 0.91 -9.63 -2.09
CA SER A 4 2.31 -9.97 -1.76
C SER A 4 2.40 -10.67 -0.40
N ASP A 5 3.38 -11.57 -0.27
CA ASP A 5 3.92 -11.90 1.03
C ASP A 5 4.77 -10.72 1.52
N TYR A 6 4.51 -10.27 2.75
CA TYR A 6 5.23 -9.14 3.30
C TYR A 6 6.65 -9.53 3.74
N GLN A 7 6.98 -10.82 3.79
CA GLN A 7 8.37 -11.25 3.93
C GLN A 7 9.21 -10.85 2.72
N ASP A 8 8.64 -10.86 1.52
CA ASP A 8 9.36 -10.57 0.27
C ASP A 8 9.78 -9.10 0.16
N LEU A 9 9.30 -8.26 1.07
CA LEU A 9 9.78 -6.89 1.22
C LEU A 9 11.24 -6.85 1.65
N TRP A 10 11.70 -7.81 2.44
CA TRP A 10 13.00 -7.77 3.11
C TRP A 10 13.98 -8.69 2.37
N PRO A 11 15.26 -8.29 2.20
CA PRO A 11 16.27 -9.19 1.64
C PRO A 11 16.40 -10.44 2.50
N ASP A 12 16.68 -11.60 1.91
CA ASP A 12 16.75 -12.87 2.64
C ASP A 12 18.19 -13.25 3.03
N PRO A 13 18.59 -13.17 4.31
CA PRO A 13 19.95 -13.52 4.72
C PRO A 13 20.30 -15.00 4.56
N ASP A 14 19.30 -15.87 4.37
CA ASP A 14 19.50 -17.31 4.18
C ASP A 14 19.57 -17.72 2.70
N ALA A 15 19.35 -16.78 1.77
CA ALA A 15 19.46 -17.06 0.36
C ALA A 15 20.93 -17.30 -0.04
N PRO A 16 21.21 -18.26 -0.94
CA PRO A 16 22.59 -18.61 -1.32
C PRO A 16 23.32 -17.46 -2.04
N ASP A 17 22.59 -16.53 -2.63
CA ASP A 17 23.07 -15.34 -3.32
C ASP A 17 23.02 -14.06 -2.44
N PHE A 18 22.71 -14.19 -1.15
CA PHE A 18 22.67 -13.06 -0.24
C PHE A 18 24.05 -12.41 -0.09
N ASN A 19 24.06 -11.08 -0.19
CA ASN A 19 25.26 -10.28 0.00
C ASN A 19 25.03 -9.23 1.09
N GLN A 20 25.63 -9.43 2.26
CA GLN A 20 25.56 -8.53 3.40
C GLN A 20 25.97 -7.08 3.09
N HIS A 21 26.85 -6.87 2.10
CA HIS A 21 27.32 -5.55 1.72
C HIS A 21 26.28 -4.74 0.93
N THR A 22 25.16 -5.35 0.57
CA THR A 22 24.01 -4.68 -0.04
C THR A 22 23.01 -4.16 1.01
N LEU A 23 23.22 -4.49 2.29
CA LEU A 23 22.41 -3.95 3.37
C LEU A 23 22.71 -2.46 3.58
N PRO A 24 21.71 -1.66 4.01
CA PRO A 24 21.92 -0.27 4.35
C PRO A 24 22.88 -0.12 5.52
N GLU A 25 23.54 1.04 5.59
CA GLU A 25 24.41 1.37 6.72
C GLU A 25 23.65 1.26 8.06
N GLY A 26 24.28 0.61 9.03
CA GLY A 26 23.70 0.40 10.37
C GLY A 26 22.66 -0.72 10.47
N VAL A 27 22.44 -1.51 9.41
CA VAL A 27 21.58 -2.70 9.44
C VAL A 27 22.41 -3.96 9.54
N SER A 28 22.10 -4.80 10.53
CA SER A 28 22.68 -6.14 10.66
C SER A 28 21.81 -7.22 9.99
N GLU A 29 22.44 -8.34 9.60
CA GLU A 29 21.72 -9.52 9.10
C GLU A 29 20.70 -10.05 10.11
N ASP A 30 21.02 -10.03 11.39
CA ASP A 30 20.15 -10.48 12.47
C ASP A 30 18.88 -9.62 12.58
N GLU A 31 18.99 -8.30 12.39
CA GLU A 31 17.82 -7.41 12.35
C GLU A 31 16.92 -7.69 11.16
N VAL A 32 17.50 -7.97 9.98
CA VAL A 32 16.76 -8.36 8.79
C VAL A 32 16.04 -9.69 9.02
N ARG A 33 16.76 -10.71 9.50
CA ARG A 33 16.24 -12.04 9.83
C ARG A 33 15.11 -11.98 10.85
N SER A 34 15.30 -11.21 11.93
CA SER A 34 14.28 -10.99 12.96
C SER A 34 13.03 -10.31 12.37
N THR A 35 13.23 -9.31 11.51
CA THR A 35 12.13 -8.61 10.82
C THR A 35 11.36 -9.57 9.93
N ARG A 36 12.04 -10.35 9.08
CA ARG A 36 11.42 -11.38 8.23
C ARG A 36 10.57 -12.35 9.03
N GLU A 37 11.10 -12.88 10.13
CA GLU A 37 10.38 -13.87 10.95
C GLU A 37 9.14 -13.27 11.61
N LYS A 38 9.21 -12.02 12.11
CA LYS A 38 8.02 -11.35 12.65
C LYS A 38 6.95 -11.13 11.58
N TYR A 39 7.35 -10.66 10.38
CA TYR A 39 6.43 -10.46 9.28
C TYR A 39 5.80 -11.76 8.79
N ARG A 40 6.55 -12.86 8.79
CA ARG A 40 6.01 -14.20 8.52
C ARG A 40 4.90 -14.57 9.49
N ARG A 41 5.16 -14.44 10.80
CA ARG A 41 4.22 -14.87 11.84
C ARG A 41 2.92 -14.08 11.83
N MET A 42 2.96 -12.81 11.44
CA MET A 42 1.81 -11.93 11.50
C MET A 42 1.11 -11.71 10.17
N PHE A 43 1.87 -11.65 9.06
CA PHE A 43 1.36 -11.15 7.78
C PHE A 43 1.51 -12.13 6.62
N HIS A 44 2.12 -13.31 6.83
CA HIS A 44 2.18 -14.34 5.79
C HIS A 44 0.76 -14.68 5.28
N PRO A 45 0.56 -14.95 3.98
CA PRO A 45 -0.76 -15.23 3.41
C PRO A 45 -1.53 -16.38 4.09
N ASP A 46 -0.81 -17.35 4.66
CA ASP A 46 -1.37 -18.47 5.42
C ASP A 46 -1.81 -18.14 6.85
N VAL A 47 -1.46 -16.96 7.37
CA VAL A 47 -1.90 -16.53 8.70
C VAL A 47 -3.34 -16.01 8.60
N PRO A 48 -4.32 -16.65 9.27
CA PRO A 48 -5.71 -16.23 9.22
C PRO A 48 -5.89 -14.88 9.92
N SER A 49 -6.78 -14.04 9.38
CA SER A 49 -7.22 -12.83 10.09
C SER A 49 -8.25 -13.17 11.17
N GLN A 50 -8.38 -12.31 12.17
CA GLN A 50 -9.42 -12.42 13.21
C GLN A 50 -10.84 -12.38 12.62
N GLU A 51 -10.99 -11.79 11.43
CA GLU A 51 -12.25 -11.69 10.68
C GLU A 51 -12.59 -12.96 9.88
N GLY A 52 -11.74 -14.00 9.94
CA GLY A 52 -11.91 -15.24 9.19
C GLY A 52 -11.56 -15.13 7.69
N LEU A 53 -11.02 -13.99 7.25
CA LEU A 53 -10.56 -13.78 5.88
C LEU A 53 -9.19 -14.43 5.67
N SER A 54 -9.03 -15.10 4.53
CA SER A 54 -7.79 -15.78 4.10
C SER A 54 -7.19 -15.08 2.88
N ARG A 55 -5.86 -14.88 2.90
CA ARG A 55 -5.10 -14.29 1.77
C ARG A 55 -4.30 -15.33 0.99
N ARG A 56 -4.43 -16.62 1.32
CA ARG A 56 -3.60 -17.72 0.78
C ARG A 56 -3.52 -17.79 -0.74
N ASN A 57 -4.65 -17.58 -1.42
CA ASN A 57 -4.73 -17.62 -2.88
C ASN A 57 -4.79 -16.21 -3.52
N LEU A 58 -4.63 -15.15 -2.73
CA LEU A 58 -4.79 -13.78 -3.20
C LEU A 58 -3.71 -13.37 -4.22
N PRO A 59 -2.42 -13.75 -4.07
CA PRO A 59 -1.41 -13.50 -5.11
C PRO A 59 -1.73 -14.18 -6.45
N GLN A 60 -2.45 -15.31 -6.45
CA GLN A 60 -2.85 -16.01 -7.67
C GLN A 60 -4.08 -15.36 -8.31
N LEU A 61 -5.01 -14.86 -7.50
CA LEU A 61 -6.24 -14.23 -7.99
C LEU A 61 -6.01 -12.79 -8.47
N LEU A 62 -5.19 -12.03 -7.75
CA LEU A 62 -4.91 -10.61 -8.01
C LEU A 62 -3.39 -10.37 -8.02
N PRO A 63 -2.62 -10.95 -8.97
CA PRO A 63 -1.16 -10.85 -8.97
C PRO A 63 -0.63 -9.44 -9.21
N TYR A 64 -1.43 -8.56 -9.83
CA TYR A 64 -1.02 -7.22 -10.24
C TYR A 64 -1.79 -6.15 -9.47
N ALA A 65 -1.15 -5.02 -9.21
CA ALA A 65 -1.79 -3.89 -8.53
C ALA A 65 -2.78 -3.14 -9.44
N ASP A 66 -2.62 -3.23 -10.75
CA ASP A 66 -3.37 -2.48 -11.76
C ASP A 66 -4.33 -3.35 -12.59
N ALA A 67 -4.47 -4.63 -12.24
CA ALA A 67 -5.32 -5.59 -12.93
C ALA A 67 -5.96 -6.63 -12.00
N PRO A 68 -7.19 -7.10 -12.29
CA PRO A 68 -8.06 -6.64 -13.38
C PRO A 68 -8.54 -5.20 -13.16
N LYS A 69 -8.96 -4.52 -14.24
CA LYS A 69 -9.49 -3.16 -14.13
C LYS A 69 -10.78 -3.17 -13.31
N LEU A 70 -10.99 -2.12 -12.53
CA LEU A 70 -12.24 -1.89 -11.83
C LEU A 70 -13.34 -1.57 -12.85
N GLU A 71 -14.45 -2.30 -12.75
CA GLU A 71 -15.63 -2.05 -13.55
C GLU A 71 -16.65 -1.26 -12.71
N GLY A 72 -17.02 -0.07 -13.18
CA GLY A 72 -18.05 0.76 -12.59
C GLY A 72 -19.33 0.77 -13.42
N TYR A 73 -20.17 1.78 -13.19
CA TYR A 73 -21.46 1.91 -13.88
C TYR A 73 -21.29 1.97 -15.41
N LEU A 74 -22.10 1.19 -16.13
CA LEU A 74 -22.06 1.04 -17.60
C LEU A 74 -20.69 0.57 -18.14
N GLY A 75 -19.97 -0.26 -17.38
CA GLY A 75 -18.69 -0.82 -17.81
C GLY A 75 -17.53 0.19 -17.81
N LYS A 76 -17.71 1.37 -17.22
CA LYS A 76 -16.68 2.41 -17.12
C LYS A 76 -16.02 2.36 -15.76
N GLY A 77 -14.70 2.47 -15.70
CA GLY A 77 -13.97 2.49 -14.43
C GLY A 77 -14.42 3.64 -13.50
N PRO A 78 -14.40 3.44 -12.17
CA PRO A 78 -14.79 4.46 -11.20
C PRO A 78 -13.74 5.59 -11.11
N TYR A 79 -14.14 6.77 -10.62
CA TYR A 79 -13.17 7.75 -10.15
C TYR A 79 -12.45 7.20 -8.92
N LEU A 80 -11.14 7.45 -8.85
CA LEU A 80 -10.29 6.94 -7.79
C LEU A 80 -9.41 8.07 -7.24
N THR A 81 -9.19 8.05 -5.94
CA THR A 81 -8.06 8.72 -5.29
C THR A 81 -7.24 7.66 -4.60
N VAL A 82 -5.95 7.59 -4.92
CA VAL A 82 -5.00 6.71 -4.22
C VAL A 82 -4.16 7.56 -3.28
N VAL A 83 -4.12 7.16 -2.01
CA VAL A 83 -3.36 7.85 -0.97
C VAL A 83 -2.36 6.86 -0.37
N GLY A 84 -1.11 7.29 -0.28
CA GLY A 84 -0.05 6.64 0.47
C GLY A 84 0.26 7.38 1.76
N HIS A 85 0.87 6.68 2.71
CA HIS A 85 1.35 7.24 3.96
C HIS A 85 2.58 8.15 3.76
N ASP A 86 2.82 9.00 4.74
CA ASP A 86 4.07 9.72 4.93
C ASP A 86 5.18 8.76 5.38
N TRP A 87 6.32 8.80 4.69
CA TRP A 87 7.37 7.81 4.83
C TRP A 87 8.02 7.82 6.21
N ASP A 88 8.32 9.01 6.72
CA ASP A 88 8.98 9.18 8.02
C ASP A 88 8.03 8.80 9.16
N THR A 89 6.78 9.24 9.08
CA THR A 89 5.75 8.90 10.08
C THR A 89 5.49 7.40 10.10
N PHE A 90 5.36 6.77 8.94
CA PHE A 90 5.17 5.32 8.85
C PHE A 90 6.39 4.54 9.38
N ALA A 91 7.61 5.00 9.11
CA ALA A 91 8.83 4.40 9.67
C ALA A 91 8.89 4.55 11.19
N GLU A 92 8.54 5.72 11.73
CA GLU A 92 8.45 5.94 13.18
C GLU A 92 7.41 5.02 13.83
N GLN A 93 6.22 4.92 13.27
CA GLN A 93 5.15 4.07 13.81
C GLN A 93 5.51 2.58 13.69
N SER A 94 6.16 2.16 12.59
CA SER A 94 6.65 0.78 12.43
C SER A 94 7.71 0.40 13.47
N TYR A 95 8.58 1.36 13.81
CA TYR A 95 9.62 1.20 14.82
C TYR A 95 9.07 1.20 16.25
N THR A 96 8.12 2.09 16.56
CA THR A 96 7.57 2.23 17.91
C THR A 96 6.42 1.25 18.18
N GLY A 97 5.78 0.71 17.14
CA GLY A 97 4.69 -0.26 17.21
C GLY A 97 5.10 -1.67 17.65
N SER A 98 4.22 -2.64 17.42
CA SER A 98 4.42 -4.04 17.86
C SER A 98 5.53 -4.76 17.08
N MET A 99 5.73 -4.40 15.81
CA MET A 99 6.74 -5.03 14.96
C MET A 99 8.17 -4.65 15.35
N LYS A 100 8.37 -3.45 15.93
CA LYS A 100 9.69 -2.90 16.25
C LYS A 100 10.64 -2.96 15.05
N THR A 101 10.13 -2.63 13.86
CA THR A 101 10.91 -2.70 12.62
C THR A 101 11.88 -1.53 12.56
N PRO A 102 13.19 -1.76 12.35
CA PRO A 102 14.15 -0.68 12.18
C PRO A 102 13.73 0.31 11.10
N LYS A 103 13.78 1.62 11.41
CA LYS A 103 13.32 2.69 10.50
C LYS A 103 14.00 2.61 9.14
N VAL A 104 15.30 2.36 9.13
CA VAL A 104 16.10 2.22 7.90
C VAL A 104 15.61 1.08 7.01
N LEU A 105 15.14 -0.04 7.57
CA LEU A 105 14.55 -1.13 6.79
C LEU A 105 13.22 -0.69 6.18
N THR A 106 12.35 -0.06 6.96
CA THR A 106 11.08 0.48 6.45
C THR A 106 11.30 1.49 5.33
N MET A 107 12.23 2.44 5.53
CA MET A 107 12.56 3.47 4.55
C MET A 107 13.16 2.89 3.27
N THR A 108 14.03 1.90 3.39
CA THR A 108 14.75 1.34 2.23
C THR A 108 13.89 0.37 1.44
N TYR A 109 13.06 -0.44 2.11
CA TYR A 109 12.42 -1.60 1.48
C TYR A 109 10.89 -1.49 1.42
N ALA A 110 10.24 -1.25 2.56
CA ALA A 110 8.78 -1.25 2.62
C ALA A 110 8.15 -0.01 1.95
N ASN A 111 8.71 1.18 2.19
CA ASN A 111 8.19 2.43 1.64
C ASN A 111 8.23 2.45 0.10
N PRO A 112 9.34 2.08 -0.57
CA PRO A 112 9.36 1.96 -2.02
C PRO A 112 8.39 0.90 -2.57
N ALA A 113 8.22 -0.23 -1.87
CA ALA A 113 7.27 -1.26 -2.29
C ALA A 113 5.82 -0.75 -2.26
N TRP A 114 5.42 -0.10 -1.15
CA TRP A 114 4.11 0.55 -1.05
C TRP A 114 3.91 1.64 -2.10
N ARG A 115 4.94 2.44 -2.38
CA ARG A 115 4.88 3.47 -3.42
C ARG A 115 4.59 2.86 -4.79
N ARG A 116 5.32 1.81 -5.20
CA ARG A 116 5.10 1.11 -6.46
C ARG A 116 3.70 0.50 -6.55
N TYR A 117 3.24 -0.12 -5.46
CA TYR A 117 1.89 -0.67 -5.41
C TYR A 117 0.82 0.41 -5.59
N ASN A 118 0.96 1.55 -4.92
CA ASN A 118 0.03 2.66 -5.05
C ASN A 118 0.07 3.32 -6.45
N GLU A 119 1.25 3.39 -7.08
CA GLU A 119 1.37 3.82 -8.48
C GLU A 119 0.64 2.88 -9.43
N GLY A 120 0.72 1.56 -9.20
CA GLY A 120 -0.06 0.57 -9.93
C GLY A 120 -1.56 0.74 -9.71
N LEU A 121 -2.01 0.96 -8.47
CA LEU A 121 -3.42 1.22 -8.17
C LEU A 121 -3.98 2.44 -8.92
N CYS A 122 -3.17 3.47 -9.20
CA CYS A 122 -3.64 4.59 -10.02
C CYS A 122 -4.01 4.18 -11.45
N GLN A 123 -3.50 3.05 -11.93
CA GLN A 123 -3.82 2.53 -13.25
C GLN A 123 -5.00 1.55 -13.23
N ILE A 124 -5.55 1.17 -12.08
CA ILE A 124 -6.60 0.12 -12.01
C ILE A 124 -7.95 0.57 -12.59
N THR A 125 -8.13 1.85 -12.91
CA THR A 125 -9.35 2.43 -13.52
C THR A 125 -9.05 3.02 -14.90
N ASP A 126 -10.06 3.61 -15.55
CA ASP A 126 -9.90 4.27 -16.85
C ASP A 126 -8.93 5.46 -16.75
N GLU A 127 -8.24 5.74 -17.86
CA GLU A 127 -7.37 6.90 -17.99
C GLU A 127 -8.09 8.21 -17.61
N GLY A 128 -7.40 9.05 -16.84
CA GLY A 128 -7.93 10.34 -16.38
C GLY A 128 -8.95 10.26 -15.23
N LYS A 129 -9.26 9.07 -14.71
CA LYS A 129 -10.17 8.92 -13.55
C LYS A 129 -9.48 8.75 -12.20
N ALA A 130 -8.19 8.45 -12.19
CA ALA A 130 -7.41 8.36 -10.97
C ALA A 130 -6.69 9.67 -10.62
N ILE A 131 -6.56 9.95 -9.33
CA ILE A 131 -5.63 10.94 -8.78
C ILE A 131 -4.70 10.21 -7.80
N GLY A 132 -3.41 10.52 -7.85
CA GLY A 132 -2.42 10.05 -6.89
C GLY A 132 -1.22 9.31 -7.52
N PRO A 133 -0.43 8.60 -6.71
CA PRO A 133 -0.61 8.48 -5.27
C PRO A 133 -0.22 9.76 -4.52
N ILE A 134 -1.18 10.29 -3.76
CA ILE A 134 -0.99 11.45 -2.87
C ILE A 134 -0.32 10.97 -1.58
N THR A 135 0.65 11.70 -1.06
CA THR A 135 1.20 11.43 0.27
C THR A 135 0.39 12.16 1.33
N ALA A 136 -0.23 11.42 2.25
CA ALA A 136 -0.89 11.99 3.42
C ALA A 136 0.18 12.40 4.46
N VAL A 137 0.55 13.68 4.43
CA VAL A 137 1.60 14.26 5.27
C VAL A 137 1.31 14.02 6.75
N ARG A 138 2.32 13.57 7.51
CA ARG A 138 2.24 13.20 8.94
C ARG A 138 1.29 12.04 9.27
N CYS A 139 0.88 11.24 8.27
CA CYS A 139 0.05 10.05 8.48
C CYS A 139 0.84 8.77 8.22
N GLY A 140 0.72 7.77 9.09
CA GLY A 140 1.41 6.48 9.00
C GLY A 140 0.46 5.33 8.66
N HIS A 141 0.32 4.37 9.58
CA HIS A 141 -0.44 3.13 9.36
C HIS A 141 -1.93 3.34 9.07
N PHE A 142 -2.54 4.36 9.66
CA PHE A 142 -4.00 4.57 9.61
C PHE A 142 -4.33 6.03 9.31
N ILE A 143 -4.29 6.40 8.03
CA ILE A 143 -4.53 7.78 7.56
C ILE A 143 -5.87 8.34 8.06
N GLN A 144 -6.92 7.52 8.09
CA GLN A 144 -8.24 7.92 8.59
C GLN A 144 -8.28 8.22 10.09
N GLN A 145 -7.33 7.70 10.86
CA GLN A 145 -7.18 7.99 12.27
C GLN A 145 -6.23 9.17 12.49
N ASP A 146 -5.12 9.21 11.74
CA ASP A 146 -4.08 10.24 11.86
C ASP A 146 -4.58 11.61 11.38
N ASP A 147 -5.32 11.65 10.27
CA ASP A 147 -5.95 12.87 9.75
C ASP A 147 -7.34 12.57 9.13
N PRO A 148 -8.39 12.48 9.97
CA PRO A 148 -9.76 12.29 9.48
C PRO A 148 -10.26 13.45 8.61
N ARG A 149 -9.69 14.65 8.76
CA ARG A 149 -10.08 15.83 7.97
C ARG A 149 -9.56 15.70 6.54
N PHE A 150 -8.29 15.33 6.36
CA PHE A 150 -7.73 15.00 5.05
C PHE A 150 -8.60 13.98 4.31
N VAL A 151 -9.01 12.90 4.99
CA VAL A 151 -9.91 11.90 4.38
C VAL A 151 -11.25 12.52 3.97
N SER A 152 -11.85 13.36 4.81
CA SER A 152 -13.11 14.03 4.46
C SER A 152 -12.97 14.96 3.24
N ASP A 153 -11.86 15.69 3.14
CA ASP A 153 -11.60 16.62 2.04
C ASP A 153 -11.41 15.85 0.71
N GLU A 154 -10.67 14.74 0.73
CA GLU A 154 -10.51 13.87 -0.44
C GLU A 154 -11.83 13.18 -0.85
N MET A 155 -12.66 12.79 0.11
CA MET A 155 -14.00 12.26 -0.17
C MET A 155 -14.91 13.30 -0.84
N VAL A 156 -14.90 14.56 -0.36
CA VAL A 156 -15.65 15.65 -0.99
C VAL A 156 -15.17 15.89 -2.42
N SER A 157 -13.85 15.93 -2.64
CA SER A 157 -13.24 16.06 -3.98
C SER A 157 -13.62 14.91 -4.93
N LEU A 158 -13.68 13.68 -4.41
CA LEU A 158 -14.14 12.52 -5.18
C LEU A 158 -15.62 12.64 -5.57
N LEU A 159 -16.49 13.02 -4.63
CA LEU A 159 -17.92 13.21 -4.90
C LEU A 159 -18.17 14.36 -5.88
N ASP A 160 -17.41 15.45 -5.79
CA ASP A 160 -17.48 16.58 -6.71
C ASP A 160 -17.19 16.14 -8.15
N ARG A 161 -16.14 15.33 -8.35
CA ARG A 161 -15.82 14.73 -9.66
C ARG A 161 -16.92 13.82 -10.19
N VAL A 162 -17.62 13.10 -9.32
CA VAL A 162 -18.75 12.25 -9.71
C VAL A 162 -19.96 13.10 -10.10
N VAL A 163 -20.37 14.05 -9.27
CA VAL A 163 -21.64 14.79 -9.44
C VAL A 163 -21.51 15.89 -10.49
N ASN A 164 -20.49 16.74 -10.39
CA ASN A 164 -20.43 17.96 -11.19
C ASN A 164 -19.90 17.72 -12.61
N ARG A 165 -19.11 16.66 -12.85
CA ARG A 165 -18.80 16.24 -14.24
C ARG A 165 -19.95 15.49 -14.89
N VAL A 166 -20.78 14.76 -14.15
CA VAL A 166 -21.99 14.14 -14.70
C VAL A 166 -22.99 15.20 -15.16
N GLN A 167 -23.13 16.31 -14.43
CA GLN A 167 -23.99 17.42 -14.85
C GLN A 167 -23.57 18.05 -16.19
N GLN A 168 -22.26 18.17 -16.47
CA GLN A 168 -21.79 18.67 -17.77
C GLN A 168 -22.09 17.72 -18.95
N VAL A 169 -22.19 16.42 -18.69
CA VAL A 169 -22.54 15.42 -19.73
C VAL A 169 -24.06 15.34 -19.92
N SER A 170 -24.84 15.47 -18.85
CA SER A 170 -26.31 15.39 -18.88
C SER A 170 -27.00 16.61 -19.53
N GLN A 171 -26.30 17.72 -19.75
CA GLN A 171 -26.84 18.92 -20.43
C GLN A 171 -26.55 18.95 -21.94
N ARG A 172 -26.09 17.84 -22.53
CA ARG A 172 -25.76 17.74 -23.97
C ARG A 172 -26.74 16.90 -24.79
N ASP A 173 -27.92 16.59 -24.26
CA ASP A 173 -29.01 15.90 -24.97
C ASP A 173 -30.14 16.87 -25.35
#